data_AF-A0A967LW18-F1
#
_entry.id   AF-A0A967LW18-F1
#
_cell.length_a   1.000
_cell.length_b   1.000
_cell.length_c   1.000
_cell.angle_alpha   90.00
_cell.angle_beta   90.00
_cell.angle_gamma   90.00
#
_symmetry.space_group_name_H-M   'P 1'
#
loop_
_entity.id
_entity.type
_entity.pdbx_description
1 polymer ?
#
loop_
_entity_poly.entity_id
_entity_poly.type
_entity_poly.pdbx_seq_one_letter_code
_entity_poly.pdbx_strand_id
1 'polypeptide(L)'
;MPEVSDMVNLFDAFIWIFGLIFLLAAGMGVMNTMLMATYERIREFGILKALGATPWGIIRDVAAEALVLATLGTVLGTILGLAGSYYLQQVGLDLSIFAGTYSVGGVAFDPIWRATISLKMVFIPVVLML
;
A
#
# COMPACT_ATOMS: atom_id res chain seq x y z
N MET A 1 -24.30 10.19 -19.97
CA MET A 1 -24.83 8.81 -20.10
C MET A 1 -24.76 8.18 -18.71
N PRO A 2 -25.90 7.92 -18.05
CA PRO A 2 -25.94 7.43 -16.66
C PRO A 2 -25.26 6.07 -16.47
N GLU A 3 -25.26 5.22 -17.51
CA GLU A 3 -24.58 3.93 -17.51
C GLU A 3 -23.06 4.05 -17.30
N VAL A 4 -22.42 5.09 -17.86
CA VAL A 4 -20.97 5.31 -17.73
C VAL A 4 -20.61 5.75 -16.30
N SER A 5 -21.46 6.53 -15.63
CA SER A 5 -21.22 6.93 -14.24
C SER A 5 -21.30 5.76 -13.27
N ASP A 6 -22.22 4.82 -13.50
CA ASP A 6 -22.36 3.65 -12.63
C ASP A 6 -21.17 2.69 -12.77
N MET A 7 -20.64 2.55 -13.99
CA MET A 7 -19.41 1.77 -14.22
C MET A 7 -18.20 2.37 -13.49
N VAL A 8 -18.03 3.69 -13.54
CA VAL A 8 -16.94 4.38 -12.83
C VAL A 8 -17.05 4.20 -11.31
N ASN A 9 -18.25 4.36 -10.74
CA ASN A 9 -18.48 4.18 -9.31
C ASN A 9 -18.16 2.76 -8.83
N LEU A 10 -18.51 1.75 -9.64
CA LEU A 10 -18.20 0.35 -9.34
C LEU A 10 -16.69 0.09 -9.36
N PHE A 11 -15.96 0.60 -10.37
CA PHE A 11 -14.50 0.47 -10.41
C PHE A 11 -13.82 1.19 -9.23
N ASP A 12 -14.29 2.38 -8.88
CA ASP A 12 -13.78 3.11 -7.71
C ASP A 12 -13.99 2.31 -6.41
N ALA A 13 -15.17 1.70 -6.23
CA ALA A 13 -15.43 0.85 -5.07
C ALA A 13 -14.47 -0.35 -4.98
N PHE A 14 -14.17 -1.00 -6.11
CA PHE A 14 -13.18 -2.08 -6.14
C PHE A 14 -11.78 -1.60 -5.73
N ILE A 15 -11.33 -0.46 -6.25
CA ILE A 15 -10.02 0.11 -5.89
C ILE A 15 -9.91 0.33 -4.38
N TRP A 16 -10.96 0.89 -3.75
CA TRP A 16 -10.99 1.10 -2.30
C TRP A 16 -10.95 -0.19 -1.50
N ILE A 17 -11.69 -1.23 -1.92
CA ILE A 17 -11.72 -2.53 -1.25
C ILE A 17 -10.33 -3.20 -1.31
N PHE A 18 -9.72 -3.27 -2.51
CA PHE A 18 -8.38 -3.83 -2.65
C PHE A 18 -7.33 -3.01 -1.89
N GLY A 19 -7.45 -1.68 -1.92
CA GLY A 19 -6.61 -0.79 -1.13
C GLY A 19 -6.67 -1.10 0.37
N LEU A 20 -7.87 -1.32 0.92
CA LEU A 20 -8.05 -1.71 2.32
C LEU A 20 -7.41 -3.07 2.62
N ILE A 21 -7.58 -4.06 1.74
CA ILE A 21 -6.99 -5.40 1.92
C ILE A 21 -5.47 -5.31 1.97
N PHE A 22 -4.85 -4.58 1.03
CA PHE A 22 -3.40 -4.42 1.01
C PHE A 22 -2.87 -3.61 2.19
N LEU A 23 -3.62 -2.61 2.65
CA LEU A 23 -3.29 -1.85 3.86
C LEU A 23 -3.27 -2.77 5.08
N LEU A 24 -4.29 -3.60 5.26
CA LEU A 24 -4.35 -4.57 6.35
C LEU A 24 -3.22 -5.60 6.24
N ALA A 25 -2.96 -6.14 5.05
CA ALA A 25 -1.89 -7.10 4.83
C ALA A 25 -0.51 -6.52 5.16
N ALA A 26 -0.23 -5.28 4.73
CA ALA A 26 1.00 -4.57 5.05
C ALA A 26 1.12 -4.31 6.56
N GLY A 27 0.05 -3.84 7.20
CA GLY A 27 0.00 -3.62 8.64
C GLY A 27 0.25 -4.90 9.45
N MET A 28 -0.32 -6.03 9.03
CA MET A 28 -0.03 -7.34 9.65
C MET A 28 1.44 -7.74 9.50
N GLY A 29 2.04 -7.46 8.34
CA GLY A 29 3.47 -7.70 8.12
C GLY A 29 4.33 -6.96 9.12
N VAL A 30 4.10 -5.65 9.27
CA VAL A 30 4.78 -4.79 10.26
C VAL A 30 4.53 -5.30 11.68
N MET A 31 3.28 -5.64 12.00
CA MET A 31 2.92 -6.16 13.31
C MET A 31 3.70 -7.44 13.64
N ASN A 32 3.81 -8.39 12.69
CA ASN A 32 4.53 -9.64 12.90
C ASN A 32 6.02 -9.41 13.18
N THR A 33 6.65 -8.51 12.43
CA THR A 33 8.06 -8.15 12.65
C THR A 33 8.26 -7.45 14.00
N MET A 34 7.39 -6.51 14.36
CA MET A 34 7.46 -5.83 15.66
C MET A 34 7.19 -6.77 16.84
N LEU A 35 6.26 -7.71 16.69
CA LEU A 35 6.06 -8.76 17.69
C LEU A 35 7.34 -9.55 17.89
N MET A 36 7.96 -10.06 16.82
CA MET A 36 9.21 -10.81 16.92
C MET A 36 10.32 -9.98 17.61
N ALA A 37 10.54 -8.74 17.16
CA ALA A 37 11.58 -7.86 17.71
C ALA A 37 11.34 -7.53 19.19
N THR A 38 10.09 -7.31 19.59
CA THR A 38 9.75 -7.04 20.99
C THR A 38 9.88 -8.30 21.84
N TYR A 39 9.54 -9.49 21.33
CA TYR A 39 9.71 -10.77 22.01
C TYR A 39 11.18 -11.06 22.35
N GLU A 40 12.10 -10.80 21.43
CA GLU A 40 13.54 -10.97 21.67
C GLU A 40 14.06 -10.08 22.80
N ARG A 41 13.47 -8.89 22.98
CA ARG A 41 13.89 -7.86 23.94
C ARG A 41 13.11 -7.86 25.25
N ILE A 42 12.18 -8.80 25.47
CA ILE A 42 11.36 -8.89 26.70
C ILE A 42 12.21 -8.91 27.97
N ARG A 43 13.32 -9.67 27.96
CA ARG A 43 14.20 -9.78 29.13
C ARG A 43 14.86 -8.45 29.47
N GLU A 44 15.26 -7.67 28.47
CA GLU A 44 15.85 -6.34 28.64
C GLU A 44 14.83 -5.37 29.26
N PHE A 45 13.59 -5.39 28.76
CA PHE A 45 12.50 -4.58 29.33
C PHE A 45 12.18 -4.96 30.79
N GLY A 46 12.32 -6.22 31.16
CA GLY A 46 12.18 -6.68 32.55
C GLY A 46 13.25 -6.10 33.48
N ILE A 47 14.50 -6.03 33.03
CA ILE A 47 15.62 -5.44 33.78
C ILE A 47 15.45 -3.92 33.91
N LEU A 48 15.05 -3.25 32.84
CA LEU A 48 14.78 -1.80 32.85
C LEU A 48 13.66 -1.44 33.82
N LYS A 49 12.56 -2.20 33.85
CA LYS A 49 11.48 -2.00 34.83
C LYS A 49 11.96 -2.20 36.27
N ALA A 50 12.83 -3.17 36.53
CA ALA A 50 13.40 -3.39 37.86
C ALA A 50 14.32 -2.24 38.33
N LEU A 51 14.93 -1.51 37.39
CA LEU A 51 15.71 -0.29 37.64
C LEU A 51 14.84 0.97 37.77
N GLY A 52 13.51 0.85 37.69
CA GLY A 52 12.58 1.97 37.85
C GLY A 52 12.16 2.65 36.54
N ALA A 53 12.43 2.05 35.37
CA ALA A 53 11.94 2.59 34.10
C ALA A 53 10.40 2.57 34.05
N THR A 54 9.81 3.66 33.61
CA THR A 54 8.35 3.76 33.48
C THR A 54 7.84 2.91 32.30
N PRO A 55 6.69 2.21 32.43
CA PRO A 55 6.10 1.45 31.33
C PRO A 55 5.85 2.30 30.07
N TRP A 56 5.55 3.58 30.25
CA TRP A 56 5.35 4.55 29.19
C TRP A 56 6.61 4.83 28.36
N GLY A 57 7.80 4.77 28.97
CA GLY A 57 9.07 4.90 28.23
C GLY A 57 9.24 3.76 27.23
N ILE A 58 8.97 2.52 27.66
CA ILE A 58 9.09 1.33 26.81
C ILE A 58 8.09 1.38 25.65
N ILE A 59 6.83 1.77 25.93
CA ILE A 59 5.81 1.92 24.87
C ILE A 59 6.23 2.98 23.86
N ARG A 60 6.80 4.10 24.32
CA ARG A 60 7.28 5.17 23.45
C ARG A 60 8.43 4.70 22.55
N ASP A 61 9.37 3.92 23.09
CA ASP A 61 10.49 3.39 22.31
C ASP A 61 10.00 2.41 21.24
N VAL A 62 9.09 1.50 21.59
CA VAL A 62 8.47 0.56 20.64
C VAL A 62 7.65 1.30 19.58
N ALA A 63 6.90 2.34 19.97
CA ALA A 63 6.16 3.17 19.03
C ALA A 63 7.08 3.95 18.08
N ALA A 64 8.22 4.44 18.58
CA ALA A 64 9.23 5.10 17.75
C ALA A 64 9.86 4.12 16.74
N GLU A 65 10.16 2.90 17.17
CA GLU A 65 10.67 1.84 16.27
C GLU A 65 9.63 1.48 15.19
N ALA A 66 8.37 1.32 15.56
CA ALA A 66 7.27 1.09 14.61
C ALA A 66 7.10 2.24 13.61
N LEU A 67 7.18 3.51 14.08
CA LEU A 67 7.12 4.68 13.21
C LEU A 67 8.29 4.76 12.23
N VAL A 68 9.50 4.40 12.66
CA VAL A 68 10.67 4.33 11.78
C VAL A 68 10.47 3.27 10.69
N LEU A 69 9.96 2.09 11.04
CA LEU A 69 9.66 1.05 10.06
C LEU A 69 8.54 1.46 9.10
N ALA A 70 7.48 2.07 9.61
CA ALA A 70 6.36 2.55 8.79
C ALA A 70 6.81 3.65 7.80
N THR A 71 7.57 4.64 8.27
CA THR A 71 8.10 5.71 7.42
C THR A 71 9.04 5.18 6.34
N LEU A 72 9.99 4.30 6.69
CA LEU A 72 10.89 3.68 5.73
C LEU A 72 10.14 2.82 4.71
N GLY A 73 9.16 2.03 5.16
CA GLY A 73 8.31 1.23 4.30
C GLY A 73 7.51 2.09 3.31
N THR A 74 6.88 3.16 3.78
CA THR A 74 6.11 4.09 2.94
C THR A 74 7.00 4.80 1.93
N VAL A 75 8.19 5.27 2.32
CA VAL A 75 9.13 5.95 1.40
C VAL A 75 9.60 4.98 0.31
N LEU A 76 10.11 3.81 0.70
CA LEU A 76 10.61 2.82 -0.27
C LEU A 76 9.49 2.27 -1.16
N GLY A 77 8.34 1.96 -0.58
CA GLY A 77 7.16 1.48 -1.29
C GLY A 77 6.65 2.50 -2.31
N THR A 78 6.62 3.78 -1.95
CA THR A 78 6.22 4.86 -2.87
C THR A 78 7.19 5.00 -4.04
N ILE A 79 8.50 4.96 -3.78
CA ILE A 79 9.52 5.04 -4.84
C ILE A 79 9.37 3.87 -5.82
N LEU A 80 9.26 2.65 -5.30
CA LEU A 80 9.11 1.44 -6.13
C LEU A 80 7.78 1.44 -6.89
N GLY A 81 6.68 1.82 -6.23
CA GLY A 81 5.36 1.92 -6.85
C GLY A 81 5.31 2.97 -7.96
N LEU A 82 5.96 4.13 -7.77
CA LEU A 82 6.09 5.16 -8.80
C LEU A 82 6.95 4.70 -9.97
N ALA A 83 8.09 4.05 -9.70
CA ALA A 83 8.95 3.51 -10.74
C ALA A 83 8.23 2.46 -11.59
N GLY A 84 7.49 1.54 -10.95
CA GLY A 84 6.64 0.57 -11.64
C GLY A 84 5.53 1.23 -12.45
N SER A 85 4.85 2.23 -11.87
CA SER A 85 3.79 2.99 -12.55
C SER A 85 4.32 3.74 -13.78
N TYR A 86 5.52 4.33 -13.67
CA TYR A 86 6.18 5.01 -14.78
C TYR A 86 6.57 4.04 -15.90
N TYR A 87 7.08 2.86 -15.54
CA TYR A 87 7.36 1.80 -16.52
C TYR A 87 6.09 1.35 -17.26
N LEU A 88 5.00 1.15 -16.52
CA LEU A 88 3.68 0.78 -17.05
C LEU A 88 3.06 1.88 -17.92
N GLN A 89 3.40 3.14 -17.70
CA GLN A 89 2.96 4.25 -18.54
C GLN A 89 3.64 4.23 -19.92
N GLN A 90 4.93 3.90 -19.96
CA GLN A 90 5.74 3.85 -21.19
C GLN A 90 5.43 2.61 -22.03
N VAL A 91 5.49 1.42 -21.41
CA VAL A 91 5.30 0.14 -22.09
C VAL A 91 3.82 -0.17 -22.30
N GLY A 92 2.95 0.26 -21.38
CA GLY A 92 1.53 -0.12 -21.35
C GLY A 92 1.34 -1.56 -20.89
N LEU A 93 0.21 -1.84 -20.25
CA LEU A 93 -0.22 -3.21 -20.01
C LEU A 93 -0.91 -3.72 -21.26
N ASP A 94 -0.21 -4.58 -22.01
CA ASP A 94 -0.81 -5.29 -23.13
C ASP A 94 -1.75 -6.38 -22.61
N LEU A 95 -3.04 -6.04 -22.53
CA LEU A 95 -4.09 -6.96 -22.12
C LEU A 95 -4.62 -7.79 -23.28
N SER A 96 -4.04 -7.70 -24.48
CA SER A 96 -4.49 -8.45 -25.68
C SER A 96 -4.52 -9.96 -25.43
N ILE A 97 -3.64 -10.44 -24.55
CA ILE A 97 -3.48 -11.84 -24.17
C ILE A 97 -4.66 -12.37 -23.33
N PHE A 98 -5.32 -11.50 -22.55
CA PHE A 98 -6.44 -11.87 -21.68
C PHE A 98 -7.79 -11.43 -22.26
N ALA A 99 -7.80 -10.35 -23.04
CA ALA A 99 -8.99 -9.72 -23.57
C ALA A 99 -9.40 -10.25 -24.95
N GLY A 100 -8.47 -10.72 -25.78
CA GLY A 100 -8.75 -10.87 -27.22
C GLY A 100 -9.21 -9.54 -27.83
N THR A 101 -9.47 -9.52 -29.14
CA THR A 101 -9.95 -8.31 -29.82
C THR A 101 -11.42 -8.05 -29.44
N TYR A 102 -11.68 -7.37 -28.32
CA TYR A 102 -13.01 -6.85 -28.02
C TYR A 102 -13.30 -5.67 -28.96
N SER A 103 -14.06 -5.93 -30.03
CA SER A 103 -14.65 -4.89 -30.87
C SER A 103 -16.12 -4.76 -30.51
N VAL A 104 -16.54 -3.59 -30.03
CA VAL A 104 -17.97 -3.27 -29.84
C VAL A 104 -18.36 -2.28 -30.92
N GLY A 105 -19.28 -2.67 -31.80
CA GLY A 105 -19.77 -1.80 -32.88
C GLY A 105 -18.76 -1.47 -33.99
N GLY A 106 -17.72 -2.31 -34.19
CA GLY A 106 -16.71 -2.12 -35.25
C GLY A 106 -15.55 -1.20 -34.88
N VAL A 107 -15.51 -0.69 -33.64
CA VAL A 107 -14.37 0.05 -33.10
C VAL A 107 -13.47 -0.94 -32.34
N ALA A 108 -12.21 -1.04 -32.75
CA ALA A 108 -11.21 -1.79 -32.01
C ALA A 108 -10.87 -1.01 -30.72
N PHE A 109 -11.13 -1.62 -29.57
CA PHE A 109 -10.62 -1.08 -28.31
C PHE A 109 -9.12 -1.35 -28.25
N ASP A 110 -8.31 -0.31 -28.03
CA ASP A 110 -6.87 -0.46 -27.84
C ASP A 110 -6.62 -1.31 -26.58
N PRO A 111 -6.04 -2.51 -26.70
CA PRO A 111 -5.83 -3.41 -25.57
C PRO A 111 -4.72 -2.92 -24.62
N ILE A 112 -3.98 -1.87 -25.00
CA ILE A 112 -2.85 -1.36 -24.23
C ILE A 112 -3.34 -0.33 -23.21
N TRP A 113 -3.56 -0.80 -21.98
CA TRP A 113 -3.94 0.07 -20.87
C TRP A 113 -2.71 0.78 -20.31
N ARG A 114 -2.67 2.10 -20.46
CA ARG A 114 -1.56 2.93 -19.95
C ARG A 114 -1.86 3.43 -18.55
N ALA A 115 -0.87 3.32 -17.66
CA ALA A 115 -0.98 3.93 -16.34
C ALA A 115 -1.02 5.46 -16.45
N THR A 116 -2.00 6.08 -15.79
CA THR A 116 -2.02 7.53 -15.58
C THR A 116 -1.54 7.81 -14.17
N ILE A 117 -0.46 8.59 -14.05
CA ILE A 117 0.07 8.97 -12.74
C ILE A 117 -0.67 10.23 -12.30
N SER A 118 -1.57 10.08 -11.34
CA SER A 118 -2.26 11.19 -10.69
C SER A 118 -1.70 11.40 -9.28
N LEU A 119 -1.52 12.66 -8.87
CA LEU A 119 -0.99 13.02 -7.55
C LEU A 119 -1.83 12.40 -6.41
N LYS A 120 -3.14 12.24 -6.62
CA LYS A 120 -4.06 11.61 -5.66
C LYS A 120 -3.72 10.14 -5.38
N MET A 121 -3.21 9.41 -6.38
CA MET A 121 -2.87 7.98 -6.24
C MET A 121 -1.64 7.77 -5.35
N VAL A 122 -0.76 8.77 -5.23
CA VAL A 122 0.40 8.72 -4.33
C VAL A 122 0.00 9.20 -2.93
N PHE A 123 -0.78 10.27 -2.86
CA PHE A 123 -1.08 10.93 -1.60
C PHE A 123 -1.96 10.08 -0.68
N ILE A 124 -2.99 9.42 -1.23
CA ILE A 124 -3.94 8.60 -0.46
C ILE A 124 -3.24 7.45 0.28
N PRO A 125 -2.46 6.56 -0.37
CA PRO A 125 -1.80 5.46 0.33
C PRO A 125 -0.72 5.93 1.30
N VAL A 126 0.03 6.99 0.97
CA VAL A 126 1.06 7.56 1.87
C VAL A 126 0.44 8.07 3.16
N VAL A 127 -0.69 8.78 3.08
CA VAL A 127 -1.41 9.29 4.26
C VAL A 127 -2.06 8.15 5.04
N LEU A 128 -2.54 7.11 4.37
CA LEU A 128 -3.16 5.96 5.04
C LEU A 128 -2.15 5.04 5.76
N MET A 129 -0.89 5.02 5.32
CA MET A 129 0.16 4.18 5.90
C MET A 129 0.99 4.86 6.99
N LEU A 130 0.88 6.18 7.14
CA LEU A 130 1.55 6.99 8.17
C LEU A 130 0.63 7.19 9.39
#